data_AF-A0A1C6V962-F1
#
_entry.id   AF-A0A1C6V962-F1
#
_cell.length_a   1.000
_cell.length_b   1.000
_cell.length_c   1.000
_cell.angle_alpha   90.00
_cell.angle_beta   90.00
_cell.angle_gamma   90.00
#
_symmetry.space_group_name_H-M   'P 1'
#
loop_
_entity.id
_entity.type
_entity.pdbx_description
1 polymer ?
#
loop_
_entity_poly.entity_id
_entity_poly.type
_entity_poly.pdbx_seq_one_letter_code
_entity_poly.pdbx_strand_id
1 'polypeptide(L)' 'MARTKKVTITLPAELLESMKTHTDNVSGYLTELAERAERRRLLREELDAYQGEFGAFTDQEMAEAQALLHGTEGMRHAA' A
#
# COMPACT_ATOMS: atom_id res chain seq x y z
N MET A 1 -24.73 0.60 0.14
CA MET A 1 -24.32 1.98 -0.21
C MET A 1 -23.24 2.38 0.78
N ALA A 2 -21.97 2.46 0.36
CA ALA A 2 -20.89 2.89 1.25
C ALA A 2 -21.14 4.35 1.69
N ARG A 3 -20.99 4.64 2.98
CA ARG A 3 -21.19 5.98 3.52
C ARG A 3 -19.99 6.86 3.20
N THR A 4 -20.01 7.54 2.06
CA THR A 4 -18.95 8.48 1.67
C THR A 4 -19.18 9.85 2.32
N LYS A 5 -18.09 10.53 2.69
CA LYS A 5 -18.11 11.93 3.15
C LYS A 5 -17.30 12.77 2.17
N LYS A 6 -17.85 13.91 1.74
CA LYS A 6 -17.10 14.87 0.93
C LYS A 6 -16.08 15.59 1.80
N VAL A 7 -14.84 15.59 1.35
CA VAL A 7 -13.72 16.30 2.01
C VAL A 7 -13.07 17.20 0.98
N THR A 8 -12.73 18.42 1.36
CA THR A 8 -11.91 19.32 0.55
C THR A 8 -10.46 19.16 0.97
N ILE A 9 -9.60 18.81 0.03
CA ILE A 9 -8.16 18.66 0.24
C ILE A 9 -7.40 19.60 -0.68
N THR A 10 -6.23 20.05 -0.25
CA THR A 10 -5.31 20.83 -1.07
C THR A 10 -4.24 19.91 -1.63
N LEU A 11 -4.04 19.95 -2.95
CA LEU A 11 -3.01 19.18 -3.64
C LEU A 11 -2.11 20.12 -4.44
N PRO A 12 -0.83 19.77 -4.65
CA PRO A 12 0.02 20.49 -5.60
C PRO A 12 -0.61 20.49 -7.00
N ALA A 13 -0.62 21.65 -7.68
CA ALA A 13 -1.23 21.79 -9.00
C ALA A 13 -0.61 20.82 -10.01
N GLU A 14 0.73 20.72 -10.04
CA GLU A 14 1.45 19.79 -10.92
C GLU A 14 1.03 18.32 -10.71
N LEU A 15 0.82 17.93 -9.45
CA LEU A 15 0.37 16.58 -9.12
C LEU A 15 -1.07 16.35 -9.59
N LEU A 16 -1.95 17.33 -9.40
CA LEU A 16 -3.33 17.24 -9.86
C LEU A 16 -3.42 17.13 -11.38
N GLU A 17 -2.63 17.91 -12.11
CA GLU A 17 -2.59 17.85 -13.58
C GLU A 17 -2.00 16.52 -14.06
N SER A 18 -0.92 16.03 -13.45
CA SER A 18 -0.38 14.70 -13.75
C SER A 18 -1.37 13.57 -13.43
N MET A 19 -2.19 13.69 -12.38
CA MET A 19 -3.21 12.67 -12.10
C MET A 19 -4.33 12.70 -13.15
N LYS A 20 -4.75 13.90 -13.59
CA LYS A 20 -5.75 14.06 -14.64
C LYS A 20 -5.30 13.52 -15.99
N THR A 21 -3.99 13.48 -16.30
CA THR A 21 -3.52 12.87 -17.55
C THR A 21 -3.72 11.36 -17.61
N HIS A 22 -3.90 10.70 -16.46
CA HIS A 22 -4.03 9.25 -16.38
C HIS A 22 -5.43 8.78 -15.95
N THR A 23 -6.27 9.65 -15.39
CA THR A 23 -7.58 9.27 -14.87
C THR A 23 -8.53 10.47 -14.76
N ASP A 24 -9.75 10.33 -15.30
CA ASP A 24 -10.82 11.35 -15.17
C ASP A 24 -11.47 11.38 -13.78
N ASN A 25 -11.31 10.31 -13.00
CA ASN A 25 -11.82 10.17 -11.63
C ASN A 25 -10.71 10.27 -10.56
N VAL A 26 -10.24 11.50 -10.31
CA VAL A 26 -9.23 11.78 -9.28
C VAL A 26 -9.68 11.30 -7.89
N SER A 27 -10.96 11.42 -7.54
CA SER A 27 -11.47 10.96 -6.24
C SER A 27 -11.40 9.44 -6.05
N GLY A 28 -11.69 8.66 -7.09
CA GLY A 28 -11.58 7.21 -7.04
C GLY A 28 -10.12 6.79 -6.92
N TYR A 29 -9.25 7.39 -7.72
CA TYR A 29 -7.81 7.12 -7.68
C TYR A 29 -7.20 7.42 -6.30
N LEU A 30 -7.56 8.57 -5.70
CA LEU A 30 -7.14 8.90 -4.33
C LEU A 30 -7.70 7.94 -3.28
N THR A 31 -8.94 7.46 -3.47
CA THR A 31 -9.56 6.50 -2.56
C THR A 31 -8.79 5.17 -2.58
N GLU A 32 -8.49 4.63 -3.76
CA GLU A 32 -7.71 3.39 -3.89
C GLU A 32 -6.30 3.53 -3.30
N LEU A 33 -5.64 4.67 -3.55
CA LEU A 33 -4.34 4.97 -2.95
C LEU A 33 -4.42 5.03 -1.43
N ALA A 34 -5.44 5.70 -0.89
CA ALA A 34 -5.65 5.83 0.55
C ALA A 34 -5.97 4.47 1.20
N GLU A 35 -6.84 3.65 0.59
CA GLU A 35 -7.12 2.30 1.07
C GLU A 35 -5.88 1.42 1.09
N ARG A 36 -5.05 1.50 0.04
CA ARG A 36 -3.81 0.74 -0.03
C ARG A 36 -2.80 1.23 1.01
N ALA A 37 -2.75 2.53 1.27
CA ALA A 37 -1.91 3.10 2.32
C ALA A 37 -2.37 2.66 3.71
N GLU A 38 -3.68 2.69 3.97
CA GLU A 38 -4.25 2.32 5.27
C GLU A 38 -4.09 0.83 5.56
N ARG A 39 -4.33 -0.04 4.55
CA ARG A 39 -4.05 -1.48 4.67
C ARG A 39 -2.60 -1.76 5.02
N ARG A 40 -1.64 -1.04 4.42
CA ARG A 40 -0.22 -1.16 4.76
C ARG A 40 0.10 -0.66 6.16
N ARG A 41 -0.57 0.40 6.62
CA ARG A 41 -0.39 0.95 7.96
C ARG A 41 -0.83 -0.07 9.02
N LEU A 42 -2.04 -0.60 8.88
CA LEU A 42 -2.58 -1.62 9.79
C LEU A 42 -1.71 -2.87 9.82
N LEU A 43 -1.29 -3.36 8.64
CA LEU A 43 -0.39 -4.52 8.57
C LEU A 43 0.94 -4.25 9.28
N ARG A 44 1.52 -3.06 9.11
CA ARG A 44 2.77 -2.70 9.79
C ARG A 44 2.60 -2.66 11.30
N GLU A 45 1.51 -2.08 11.80
CA GLU A 45 1.21 -2.04 13.24
C GLU A 45 1.08 -3.44 13.83
N GLU A 46 0.43 -4.35 13.12
CA GLU A 46 0.33 -5.75 13.53
C GLU A 46 1.71 -6.43 13.55
N LEU A 47 2.52 -6.27 12.49
CA LEU A 47 3.87 -6.84 12.42
C LEU A 47 4.81 -6.27 13.49
N ASP A 48 4.69 -4.99 13.82
CA ASP A 48 5.47 -4.35 14.88
C ASP A 48 5.06 -4.89 16.26
N ALA A 49 3.76 -5.11 16.50
CA ALA A 49 3.27 -5.75 17.71
C ALA A 49 3.79 -7.19 17.85
N TYR A 50 3.75 -7.98 16.76
CA TYR A 50 4.31 -9.33 16.75
C TYR A 50 5.82 -9.33 17.06
N GLN A 51 6.59 -8.42 16.48
CA GLN A 51 8.02 -8.33 16.77
C GLN A 51 8.31 -7.90 18.21
N GLY A 52 7.42 -7.11 18.82
CA GLY A 52 7.51 -6.76 20.24
C GLY A 52 7.28 -7.97 21.16
N GLU A 53 6.38 -8.88 20.80
CA GLU A 53 6.04 -10.06 21.61
C GLU A 53 6.98 -11.25 21.37
N PHE A 54 7.39 -11.50 20.12
CA PHE A 54 8.13 -12.69 19.72
C PHE A 54 9.59 -12.42 19.32
N GLY A 55 9.99 -11.15 19.18
CA GLY A 55 11.30 -10.75 18.67
C GLY A 55 11.31 -10.49 17.16
N ALA A 56 12.43 -9.96 16.67
CA ALA A 56 12.56 -9.59 15.26
C ALA A 56 12.44 -10.81 14.33
N PHE A 57 11.81 -10.63 13.18
CA PHE A 57 11.76 -11.65 12.14
C PHE A 57 13.17 -11.99 11.65
N THR A 58 13.44 -13.28 11.51
CA THR A 58 14.72 -13.74 10.97
C THR A 58 14.75 -13.63 9.44
N ASP A 59 15.96 -13.56 8.88
CA ASP A 59 16.15 -13.50 7.42
C ASP A 59 15.55 -14.74 6.72
N GLN A 60 15.54 -15.90 7.39
CA GLN A 60 14.94 -17.12 6.86
C GLN A 60 13.41 -17.01 6.77
N GLU A 61 12.75 -16.56 7.83
CA GLU A 61 11.29 -16.36 7.84
C GLU A 61 10.86 -15.31 6.81
N MET A 62 11.65 -14.25 6.65
CA MET A 62 11.43 -13.23 5.62
C MET A 62 11.57 -13.79 4.21
N ALA A 63 12.56 -14.66 3.96
CA ALA A 63 12.76 -15.30 2.66
C ALA A 63 11.61 -16.26 2.33
N GLU A 64 11.14 -17.05 3.30
CA GLU A 64 9.98 -17.92 3.15
C GLU A 64 8.70 -17.11 2.87
N ALA A 65 8.48 -16.01 3.59
CA ALA A 65 7.34 -15.13 3.36
C ALA A 65 7.38 -14.47 1.96
N GLN A 66 8.55 -14.02 1.51
CA GLN A 66 8.71 -13.46 0.15
C GLN A 66 8.40 -14.51 -0.93
N ALA A 67 8.86 -15.74 -0.75
CA ALA A 67 8.59 -16.85 -1.68
C ALA A 67 7.09 -17.18 -1.77
N LEU A 68 6.36 -17.10 -0.65
CA LEU A 68 4.92 -17.31 -0.60
C LEU A 68 4.13 -16.14 -1.21
N LEU A 69 4.52 -14.90 -0.93
CA LEU A 69 3.78 -13.71 -1.39
C LEU A 69 3.98 -13.39 -2.87
N HIS A 70 5.17 -13.64 -3.40
CA HIS A 70 5.50 -13.31 -4.79
C HIS A 70 5.53 -14.53 -5.72
N GLY A 71 5.42 -15.75 -5.16
CA GLY A 71 5.67 -16.98 -5.90
C GLY A 71 7.07 -16.99 -6.53
N THR A 72 7.44 -18.07 -7.19
CA THR A 72 8.66 -18.17 -8.02
C THR A 72 8.63 -17.31 -9.30
N GLU A 73 7.84 -16.23 -9.34
CA GLU A 73 7.70 -15.31 -10.48
C GLU A 73 8.23 -13.90 -10.19
N GLY A 74 8.46 -13.53 -8.93
CA GLY A 74 9.09 -12.25 -8.56
C GLY A 74 10.52 -12.05 -9.09
N MET A 75 11.16 -13.12 -9.59
CA MET A 75 12.52 -13.09 -10.13
C MET A 75 12.60 -12.73 -11.63
N ARG A 76 11.47 -12.51 -12.32
CA ARG A 76 11.45 -12.13 -13.76
C ARG A 76 11.39 -10.63 -14.04
N HIS A 77 11.24 -9.78 -13.03
CA HIS A 77 11.17 -8.32 -13.20
C HIS A 77 12.40 -7.55 -12.71
N ALA A 78 13.50 -8.26 -12.39
CA ALA A 78 14.79 -7.67 -12.05
C ALA A 78 15.90 -8.12 -13.02
N ALA A 79 15.63 -8.08 -14.33
CA ALA A 79 16.60 -8.28 -15.40
C ALA A 79 16.49 -7.18 -16.45
#